data_AF-A0A3A0E8W8-F1
#
_entry.id   AF-A0A3A0E8W8-F1
#
_cell.length_a   1.000
_cell.length_b   1.000
_cell.length_c   1.000
_cell.angle_alpha   90.00
_cell.angle_beta   90.00
_cell.angle_gamma   90.00
#
_symmetry.space_group_name_H-M   'P 1'
#
loop_
_entity.id
_entity.type
_entity.pdbx_description
1 polymer ?
#
loop_
_entity_poly.entity_id
_entity_poly.type
_entity_poly.pdbx_seq_one_letter_code
_entity_poly.pdbx_strand_id
1 'polypeptide(L)'
;MTRTANIPTISLYFAVLAALPVIGAAEATAQVVAYHHRSTVFGDHAAGAAELVRAYGAFLRDEAAAAQQWVSVAAARDQLYYQRGEYHYRLKQLEQQYIQQKAARNRERQQLNAAAEEAAAERLLQSTQHGVPVWPAALQQPKFAGSMTLIESLLQNWSAEGAASPAYRRALATEAGVLRARVAADTTIDFNGRVEAVRTLKRLQLLAERIPDAVPSESRLAMQ
;
A
#
# COMPACT_ATOMS: atom_id res chain seq x y z
N MET A 1 29.36 -2.72 -15.59
CA MET A 1 29.70 -2.21 -14.25
C MET A 1 28.97 -3.04 -13.21
N THR A 2 29.57 -4.14 -12.80
CA THR A 2 28.99 -5.17 -11.92
C THR A 2 29.40 -4.89 -10.48
N ARG A 3 28.44 -4.50 -9.64
CA ARG A 3 28.65 -4.24 -8.21
C ARG A 3 28.33 -5.53 -7.45
N THR A 4 29.37 -6.30 -7.14
CA THR A 4 29.31 -7.49 -6.28
C THR A 4 29.03 -7.04 -4.84
N ALA A 5 27.91 -7.48 -4.29
CA ALA A 5 27.54 -7.26 -2.89
C ALA A 5 28.38 -8.17 -1.99
N ASN A 6 29.24 -7.59 -1.17
CA ASN A 6 29.91 -8.28 -0.08
C ASN A 6 28.87 -8.65 0.99
N ILE A 7 28.63 -9.95 1.15
CA ILE A 7 27.90 -10.52 2.27
C ILE A 7 28.90 -10.66 3.42
N PRO A 8 28.73 -9.98 4.57
CA PRO A 8 29.52 -10.30 5.74
C PRO A 8 29.04 -11.64 6.32
N THR A 9 29.92 -12.63 6.25
CA THR A 9 29.87 -13.86 7.06
C THR A 9 29.80 -13.50 8.55
N ILE A 10 28.65 -13.75 9.16
CA ILE A 10 28.48 -13.69 10.62
C ILE A 10 29.08 -14.97 11.19
N SER A 11 30.34 -14.89 11.64
CA SER A 11 30.96 -15.93 12.44
C SER A 11 30.29 -15.99 13.81
N LEU A 12 29.48 -17.02 14.03
CA LEU A 12 28.97 -17.45 15.33
C LEU A 12 30.15 -17.98 16.17
N TYR A 13 30.72 -17.15 17.04
CA TYR A 13 31.59 -17.60 18.12
C TYR A 13 30.74 -17.82 19.38
N PHE A 14 30.26 -19.06 19.55
CA PHE A 14 29.86 -19.56 20.86
C PHE A 14 31.13 -20.02 21.60
N ALA A 15 31.67 -19.19 22.47
CA ALA A 15 32.65 -19.62 23.47
C ALA A 15 31.93 -19.92 24.78
N VAL A 16 31.39 -21.14 24.89
CA VAL A 16 30.99 -21.71 26.19
C VAL A 16 32.27 -22.14 26.89
N LEU A 17 32.80 -21.26 27.74
CA LEU A 17 33.88 -21.61 28.67
C LEU A 17 33.26 -22.32 29.88
N ALA A 18 33.08 -23.62 29.74
CA ALA A 18 32.85 -24.52 30.86
C ALA A 18 34.16 -24.60 31.68
N ALA A 19 34.26 -23.81 32.74
CA ALA A 19 35.30 -23.97 33.74
C ALA A 19 34.99 -25.22 34.57
N LEU A 20 35.56 -26.35 34.17
CA LEU A 20 35.70 -27.55 35.01
C LEU A 20 36.61 -27.21 36.19
N PRO A 21 36.17 -27.32 37.47
CA PRO A 21 37.12 -27.38 38.55
C PRO A 21 37.82 -28.75 38.50
N VAL A 22 39.10 -28.76 38.15
CA VAL A 22 39.99 -29.90 38.36
C VAL A 22 40.05 -30.15 39.86
N ILE A 23 39.40 -31.21 40.32
CA ILE A 23 39.55 -31.75 41.66
C ILE A 23 40.92 -32.43 41.72
N GLY A 24 41.95 -31.64 42.00
CA GLY A 24 43.25 -32.14 42.43
C GLY A 24 43.14 -32.57 43.89
N ALA A 25 42.89 -33.86 44.12
CA ALA A 25 43.04 -34.46 45.44
C ALA A 25 44.54 -34.48 45.80
N ALA A 26 45.00 -33.43 46.48
CA ALA A 26 46.21 -33.52 47.27
C ALA A 26 45.83 -34.22 48.58
N GLU A 27 46.18 -35.50 48.70
CA GLU A 27 46.16 -36.21 49.98
C GLU A 27 47.22 -35.59 50.90
N ALA A 28 46.87 -34.50 51.56
CA ALA A 28 47.57 -34.06 52.75
C ALA A 28 47.17 -35.01 53.88
N THR A 29 48.05 -35.94 54.24
CA THR A 29 47.92 -36.74 55.45
C THR A 29 47.92 -35.80 56.66
N ALA A 30 46.73 -35.38 57.08
CA ALA A 30 46.53 -34.61 58.29
C ALA A 30 46.90 -35.49 59.49
N GLN A 31 48.12 -35.30 59.99
CA GLN A 31 48.50 -35.78 61.30
C GLN A 31 47.57 -35.07 62.30
N VAL A 32 46.61 -35.80 62.87
CA VAL A 32 45.71 -35.28 63.90
C VAL A 32 46.51 -35.10 65.18
N VAL A 33 47.28 -34.01 65.25
CA VAL A 33 47.73 -33.46 66.51
C VAL A 33 46.50 -32.78 67.09
N ALA A 34 45.90 -33.41 68.10
CA ALA A 34 44.86 -32.78 68.91
C ALA A 34 45.50 -31.64 69.71
N TYR A 35 45.76 -30.51 69.05
CA TYR A 35 45.98 -29.25 69.72
C TYR A 35 44.64 -28.85 70.32
N HIS A 36 44.54 -28.94 71.64
CA HIS A 36 43.51 -28.24 72.39
C HIS A 36 43.72 -26.73 72.15
N HIS A 37 43.09 -26.19 71.11
CA HIS A 37 42.91 -24.75 70.97
C HIS A 37 42.04 -24.31 72.14
N ARG A 38 42.67 -23.82 73.20
CA ARG A 38 41.99 -22.89 74.09
C ARG A 38 41.62 -21.71 73.20
N SER A 39 40.34 -21.60 72.85
CA SER A 39 39.81 -20.38 72.24
C SER A 39 40.28 -19.24 73.14
N THR A 40 41.12 -18.38 72.58
CA THR A 40 41.43 -17.11 73.21
C THR A 40 40.38 -16.15 72.68
N VAL A 41 39.90 -15.25 73.54
CA VAL A 41 38.97 -14.18 73.14
C VAL A 41 39.49 -13.45 71.89
N PHE A 42 40.82 -13.28 71.78
CA PHE A 42 41.48 -12.74 70.60
C PHE A 42 41.32 -13.59 69.33
N GLY A 43 41.45 -14.92 69.44
CA GLY A 43 41.25 -15.85 68.32
C GLY A 43 39.81 -15.86 67.80
N ASP A 44 38.82 -15.81 68.69
CA ASP A 44 37.41 -15.72 68.31
C ASP A 44 37.09 -14.38 67.65
N HIS A 45 37.67 -13.28 68.13
CA HIS A 45 37.56 -11.97 67.47
C HIS A 45 38.23 -11.96 66.09
N ALA A 46 39.40 -12.57 65.94
CA ALA A 46 40.09 -12.68 64.66
C ALA A 46 39.31 -13.55 63.66
N ALA A 47 38.74 -14.68 64.11
CA ALA A 47 37.88 -15.53 63.31
C ALA A 47 36.59 -14.82 62.89
N GLY A 48 35.94 -14.10 63.81
CA GLY A 48 34.76 -13.29 63.52
C GLY A 48 35.04 -12.17 62.51
N ALA A 49 36.19 -11.48 62.62
CA ALA A 49 36.61 -10.48 61.66
C ALA A 49 36.87 -11.09 60.26
N ALA A 50 37.49 -12.27 60.20
CA ALA A 50 37.72 -12.98 58.94
C ALA A 50 36.41 -13.40 58.25
N GLU A 51 35.42 -13.89 59.02
CA GLU A 51 34.09 -14.22 58.49
C GLU A 51 33.33 -12.99 58.00
N LEU A 52 33.44 -11.85 58.69
CA LEU A 52 32.85 -10.58 58.21
C LEU A 52 33.46 -10.13 56.88
N VAL A 53 34.77 -10.22 56.72
CA VAL A 53 35.45 -9.88 55.45
C VAL A 53 35.02 -10.84 54.34
N ARG A 54 34.92 -12.14 54.63
CA ARG A 54 34.43 -13.14 53.67
C ARG A 54 32.98 -12.86 53.26
N ALA A 55 32.09 -12.59 54.21
CA ALA A 55 30.69 -12.28 53.97
C ALA A 55 30.53 -10.99 53.14
N TYR A 56 31.29 -9.95 53.45
CA TYR A 56 31.33 -8.71 52.68
C TYR A 56 31.83 -8.94 51.24
N GLY A 57 32.88 -9.75 51.07
CA GLY A 57 33.36 -10.14 49.74
C GLY A 57 32.37 -11.00 48.94
N ALA A 58 31.55 -11.81 49.60
CA ALA A 58 30.45 -12.52 48.94
C ALA A 58 29.35 -11.55 48.49
N PHE A 59 28.91 -10.65 49.38
CA PHE A 59 27.92 -9.62 49.07
C PHE A 59 28.31 -8.77 47.86
N LEU A 60 29.54 -8.27 47.80
CA LEU A 60 30.00 -7.45 46.67
C LEU A 60 30.02 -8.22 45.34
N ARG A 61 30.30 -9.53 45.36
CA ARG A 61 30.24 -10.38 44.16
C ARG A 61 28.80 -10.56 43.68
N ASP A 62 27.88 -10.80 44.60
CA ASP A 62 26.46 -10.94 44.28
C ASP A 62 25.87 -9.62 43.76
N GLU A 63 26.27 -8.49 44.35
CA GLU A 63 25.90 -7.16 43.87
C GLU A 63 26.44 -6.88 42.46
N ALA A 64 27.71 -7.21 42.19
CA ALA A 64 28.30 -7.08 40.87
C ALA A 64 27.61 -7.98 39.82
N ALA A 65 27.27 -9.22 40.19
CA ALA A 65 26.54 -10.14 39.33
C ALA A 65 25.12 -9.63 39.03
N ALA A 66 24.42 -9.11 40.04
CA ALA A 66 23.11 -8.48 39.86
C ALA A 66 23.20 -7.26 38.93
N ALA A 67 24.20 -6.40 39.11
CA ALA A 67 24.43 -5.24 38.25
C ALA A 67 24.68 -5.65 36.78
N GLN A 68 25.49 -6.67 36.54
CA GLN A 68 25.70 -7.24 35.20
C GLN A 68 24.40 -7.78 34.59
N GLN A 69 23.59 -8.48 35.39
CA GLN A 69 22.30 -8.97 34.94
C GLN A 69 21.35 -7.82 34.55
N TRP A 70 21.27 -6.75 35.34
CA TRP A 70 20.45 -5.58 35.00
C TRP A 70 20.88 -4.91 33.69
N VAL A 71 22.19 -4.80 33.45
CA VAL A 71 22.73 -4.28 32.17
C VAL A 71 22.30 -5.17 31.00
N SER A 72 22.39 -6.50 31.15
CA SER A 72 21.97 -7.44 30.11
C SER A 72 20.48 -7.37 29.81
N VAL A 73 19.64 -7.23 30.84
CA VAL A 73 18.18 -7.09 30.72
C VAL A 73 17.83 -5.77 30.04
N ALA A 74 18.51 -4.67 30.40
CA ALA A 74 18.32 -3.37 29.76
C ALA A 74 18.67 -3.44 28.27
N ALA A 75 19.82 -4.04 27.92
CA ALA A 75 20.23 -4.23 26.53
C ALA A 75 19.24 -5.09 25.74
N ALA A 76 18.76 -6.20 26.32
CA ALA A 76 17.77 -7.07 25.68
C ALA A 76 16.42 -6.36 25.46
N ARG A 77 16.00 -5.54 26.43
CA ARG A 77 14.79 -4.72 26.33
C ARG A 77 14.91 -3.71 25.19
N ASP A 78 16.05 -3.03 25.07
CA ASP A 78 16.27 -2.05 24.02
C ASP A 78 16.26 -2.72 22.63
N GLN A 79 16.91 -3.88 22.50
CA GLN A 79 16.83 -4.69 21.27
C GLN A 79 15.39 -5.04 20.88
N LEU A 80 14.56 -5.46 21.85
CA LEU A 80 13.14 -5.73 21.59
C LEU A 80 12.38 -4.49 21.14
N TYR A 81 12.65 -3.32 21.71
CA TYR A 81 12.03 -2.07 21.27
C TYR A 81 12.43 -1.71 19.83
N TYR A 82 13.71 -1.85 19.48
CA TYR A 82 14.16 -1.63 18.11
C TYR A 82 13.50 -2.59 17.11
N GLN A 83 13.45 -3.88 17.43
CA GLN A 83 12.81 -4.88 16.58
C GLN A 83 11.31 -4.61 16.37
N ARG A 84 10.60 -4.23 17.43
CA ARG A 84 9.18 -3.83 17.33
C ARG A 84 9.01 -2.59 16.47
N GLY A 85 9.88 -1.59 16.65
CA GLY A 85 9.89 -0.37 15.84
C GLY A 85 10.08 -0.67 14.36
N GLU A 86 11.07 -1.48 14.02
CA GLU A 86 11.32 -1.92 12.64
C GLU A 86 10.13 -2.68 12.06
N TYR A 87 9.54 -3.60 12.82
CA TYR A 87 8.38 -4.36 12.38
C TYR A 87 7.20 -3.44 12.03
N HIS A 88 6.86 -2.51 12.92
CA HIS A 88 5.80 -1.53 12.65
C HIS A 88 6.10 -0.65 11.45
N TYR A 89 7.35 -0.23 11.28
CA TYR A 89 7.76 0.54 10.12
C TYR A 89 7.59 -0.25 8.82
N ARG A 90 8.03 -1.51 8.78
CA ARG A 90 7.86 -2.39 7.60
C ARG A 90 6.38 -2.64 7.28
N LEU A 91 5.55 -2.87 8.30
CA LEU A 91 4.10 -3.01 8.10
C LEU A 91 3.49 -1.76 7.45
N LYS A 92 3.84 -0.57 7.95
CA LYS A 92 3.37 0.70 7.36
C LYS A 92 3.82 0.85 5.91
N GLN A 93 5.06 0.47 5.59
CA GLN A 93 5.55 0.50 4.20
C GLN A 93 4.76 -0.45 3.30
N LEU A 94 4.49 -1.69 3.74
CA LEU A 94 3.71 -2.67 2.99
C LEU A 94 2.27 -2.19 2.75
N GLU A 95 1.63 -1.60 3.77
CA GLU A 95 0.29 -1.04 3.65
C GLU A 95 0.25 0.10 2.63
N GLN A 96 1.21 1.02 2.69
CA GLN A 96 1.32 2.11 1.71
C GLN A 96 1.53 1.59 0.29
N GLN A 97 2.40 0.59 0.10
CA GLN A 97 2.61 -0.05 -1.20
C GLN A 97 1.33 -0.69 -1.73
N TYR A 98 0.58 -1.39 -0.88
CA TYR A 98 -0.70 -1.99 -1.25
C TYR A 98 -1.72 -0.94 -1.69
N ILE A 99 -1.86 0.17 -0.95
CA ILE A 99 -2.76 1.28 -1.30
C ILE A 99 -2.36 1.89 -2.65
N GLN A 100 -1.07 2.13 -2.87
CA GLN A 100 -0.56 2.67 -4.14
C GLN A 100 -0.83 1.73 -5.31
N GLN A 101 -0.58 0.42 -5.15
CA GLN A 101 -0.88 -0.57 -6.19
C GLN A 101 -2.38 -0.64 -6.49
N LYS A 102 -3.23 -0.62 -5.46
CA LYS A 102 -4.68 -0.63 -5.63
C LYS A 102 -5.16 0.63 -6.35
N ALA A 103 -4.62 1.80 -6.01
CA ALA A 103 -4.92 3.06 -6.68
C ALA A 103 -4.48 3.04 -8.14
N ALA A 104 -3.28 2.52 -8.44
CA ALA A 104 -2.77 2.39 -9.81
C ALA A 104 -3.68 1.50 -10.68
N ARG A 105 -4.05 0.31 -10.18
CA ARG A 105 -4.98 -0.60 -10.88
C ARG A 105 -6.35 0.03 -11.10
N ASN A 106 -6.85 0.81 -10.13
CA ASN A 106 -8.12 1.51 -10.29
C ASN A 106 -8.05 2.59 -11.37
N ARG A 107 -6.96 3.36 -11.43
CA ARG A 107 -6.72 4.35 -12.50
C ARG A 107 -6.62 3.67 -13.86
N GLU A 108 -5.90 2.57 -13.97
CA GLU A 108 -5.78 1.79 -15.20
C GLU A 108 -7.16 1.29 -15.67
N ARG A 109 -7.95 0.69 -14.77
CA ARG A 109 -9.32 0.28 -15.08
C ARG A 109 -10.20 1.45 -15.50
N GLN A 110 -10.07 2.61 -14.84
CA GLN A 110 -10.81 3.81 -15.22
C GLN A 110 -10.40 4.30 -16.62
N GLN A 111 -9.11 4.28 -16.96
CA GLN A 111 -8.61 4.65 -18.28
C GLN A 111 -9.10 3.68 -19.36
N LEU A 112 -9.02 2.37 -19.12
CA LEU A 112 -9.52 1.36 -20.05
C LEU A 112 -11.03 1.49 -20.27
N ASN A 113 -11.80 1.72 -19.20
CA ASN A 113 -13.23 1.94 -19.29
C ASN A 113 -13.56 3.24 -20.04
N ALA A 114 -12.84 4.33 -19.77
CA ALA A 114 -13.00 5.59 -20.49
C ALA A 114 -12.71 5.43 -21.99
N ALA A 115 -11.59 4.80 -22.35
CA ALA A 115 -11.24 4.50 -23.73
C ALA A 115 -12.28 3.60 -24.42
N ALA A 116 -12.81 2.61 -23.72
CA ALA A 116 -13.88 1.75 -24.25
C ALA A 116 -15.21 2.52 -24.43
N GLU A 117 -15.54 3.45 -23.52
CA GLU A 117 -16.70 4.33 -23.64
C GLU A 117 -16.55 5.30 -24.81
N GLU A 118 -15.37 5.89 -25.01
CA GLU A 118 -15.03 6.76 -26.15
C GLU A 118 -15.15 6.01 -27.48
N ALA A 119 -14.51 4.84 -27.60
CA ALA A 119 -14.61 4.02 -28.81
C ALA A 119 -16.07 3.60 -29.12
N ALA A 120 -16.87 3.32 -28.09
CA ALA A 120 -18.29 3.03 -28.27
C ALA A 120 -19.10 4.27 -28.72
N ALA A 121 -18.73 5.45 -28.25
CA ALA A 121 -19.34 6.71 -28.67
C ALA A 121 -18.98 7.04 -30.13
N GLU A 122 -17.73 6.81 -30.54
CA GLU A 122 -17.31 6.97 -31.93
C GLU A 122 -18.03 6.00 -32.88
N ARG A 123 -18.19 4.73 -32.48
CA ARG A 123 -18.99 3.76 -33.26
C ARG A 123 -20.45 4.21 -33.41
N LEU A 124 -21.04 4.78 -32.35
CA LEU A 124 -22.39 5.33 -32.41
C LEU A 124 -22.45 6.47 -33.44
N LEU A 125 -21.51 7.43 -33.37
CA LEU A 125 -21.42 8.53 -34.33
C LEU A 125 -21.31 8.01 -35.76
N GLN A 126 -20.39 7.08 -36.02
CA GLN A 126 -20.22 6.46 -37.32
C GLN A 126 -21.51 5.78 -37.79
N SER A 127 -22.16 4.98 -36.93
CA SER A 127 -23.42 4.30 -37.30
C SER A 127 -24.52 5.27 -37.72
N THR A 128 -24.63 6.41 -37.02
CA THR A 128 -25.61 7.45 -37.34
C THR A 128 -25.26 8.17 -38.64
N GLN A 129 -23.98 8.45 -38.90
CA GLN A 129 -23.51 9.07 -40.15
C GLN A 129 -23.73 8.18 -41.38
N HIS A 130 -23.64 6.85 -41.22
CA HIS A 130 -23.93 5.89 -42.28
C HIS A 130 -25.43 5.63 -42.46
N GLY A 131 -26.30 6.35 -41.75
CA GLY A 131 -27.76 6.29 -41.90
C GLY A 131 -28.44 5.11 -41.22
N VAL A 132 -27.72 4.33 -40.40
CA VAL A 132 -28.29 3.18 -39.66
C VAL A 132 -27.99 3.35 -38.16
N PRO A 133 -28.62 4.32 -37.48
CA PRO A 133 -28.38 4.52 -36.06
C PRO A 133 -28.95 3.35 -35.25
N VAL A 134 -28.09 2.69 -34.47
CA VAL A 134 -28.51 1.60 -33.59
C VAL A 134 -28.90 2.16 -32.23
N TRP A 135 -30.17 2.53 -32.10
CA TRP A 135 -30.73 3.03 -30.84
C TRP A 135 -31.24 1.89 -29.95
N PRO A 136 -31.07 1.97 -28.61
CA PRO A 136 -31.72 1.06 -27.68
C PRO A 136 -33.25 1.09 -27.82
N ALA A 137 -33.91 -0.05 -27.61
CA ALA A 137 -35.38 -0.19 -27.76
C ALA A 137 -36.17 0.85 -26.93
N ALA A 138 -35.67 1.23 -25.76
CA ALA A 138 -36.29 2.25 -24.92
C ALA A 138 -36.33 3.64 -25.58
N LEU A 139 -35.34 4.00 -26.40
CA LEU A 139 -35.28 5.27 -27.12
C LEU A 139 -36.06 5.27 -28.44
N GLN A 140 -36.42 4.08 -28.96
CA GLN A 140 -37.22 3.95 -30.18
C GLN A 140 -38.72 4.22 -29.95
N GLN A 141 -39.14 4.43 -28.70
CA GLN A 141 -40.53 4.69 -28.38
C GLN A 141 -41.01 6.03 -28.96
N PRO A 142 -42.27 6.12 -29.43
CA PRO A 142 -42.76 7.28 -30.19
C PRO A 142 -42.67 8.60 -29.40
N LYS A 143 -42.80 8.54 -28.07
CA LYS A 143 -42.68 9.71 -27.18
C LYS A 143 -41.29 10.36 -27.17
N PHE A 144 -40.25 9.65 -27.61
CA PHE A 144 -38.89 10.15 -27.72
C PHE A 144 -38.49 10.50 -29.17
N ALA A 145 -39.30 10.13 -30.16
CA ALA A 145 -38.98 10.28 -31.58
C ALA A 145 -38.54 11.70 -31.95
N GLY A 146 -39.22 12.73 -31.43
CA GLY A 146 -38.83 14.13 -31.67
C GLY A 146 -37.40 14.45 -31.23
N SER A 147 -37.04 14.13 -29.98
CA SER A 147 -35.68 14.34 -29.49
C SER A 147 -34.65 13.48 -30.23
N MET A 148 -35.02 12.25 -30.61
CA MET A 148 -34.13 11.36 -31.37
C MET A 148 -33.84 11.92 -32.77
N THR A 149 -34.85 12.42 -33.49
CA THR A 149 -34.65 13.04 -34.82
C THR A 149 -33.76 14.28 -34.76
N LEU A 150 -33.89 15.09 -33.70
CA LEU A 150 -32.98 16.22 -33.47
C LEU A 150 -31.55 15.76 -33.23
N ILE A 151 -31.35 14.76 -32.37
CA ILE A 151 -30.03 14.18 -32.11
C ILE A 151 -29.42 13.60 -33.38
N GLU A 152 -30.18 12.84 -34.18
CA GLU A 152 -29.73 12.29 -35.45
C GLU A 152 -29.29 13.39 -36.42
N SER A 153 -30.09 14.45 -36.58
CA SER A 153 -29.73 15.60 -37.41
C SER A 153 -28.44 16.27 -36.94
N LEU A 154 -28.26 16.44 -35.62
CA LEU A 154 -27.02 16.99 -35.05
C LEU A 154 -25.80 16.09 -35.33
N LEU A 155 -25.96 14.77 -35.26
CA LEU A 155 -24.91 13.78 -35.48
C LEU A 155 -24.58 13.59 -36.97
N GLN A 156 -25.56 13.66 -37.87
CA GLN A 156 -25.35 13.58 -39.32
C GLN A 156 -24.54 14.79 -39.83
N ASN A 157 -24.81 15.97 -39.28
CA ASN A 157 -24.08 17.20 -39.59
C ASN A 157 -22.75 17.35 -38.80
N TRP A 158 -22.34 16.30 -38.09
CA TRP A 158 -21.13 16.30 -37.27
C TRP A 158 -19.89 16.05 -38.14
N SER A 159 -19.21 17.10 -38.59
CA SER A 159 -17.99 16.96 -39.38
C SER A 159 -16.76 16.65 -38.51
N ALA A 160 -15.86 15.78 -39.00
CA ALA A 160 -14.55 15.53 -38.39
C ALA A 160 -13.52 16.63 -38.70
N GLU A 161 -13.62 17.28 -39.86
CA GLU A 161 -12.65 18.27 -40.36
C GLU A 161 -12.97 19.71 -39.94
N GLY A 162 -14.26 20.05 -39.85
CA GLY A 162 -14.70 21.25 -39.16
C GLY A 162 -14.97 20.86 -37.72
N ALA A 163 -14.29 21.46 -36.75
CA ALA A 163 -14.71 21.38 -35.36
C ALA A 163 -16.22 21.61 -35.32
N ALA A 164 -17.03 20.57 -35.04
CA ALA A 164 -18.48 20.71 -34.88
C ALA A 164 -18.68 21.96 -34.04
N SER A 165 -19.33 23.00 -34.64
CA SER A 165 -19.33 24.33 -34.04
C SER A 165 -19.75 24.19 -32.57
N PRO A 166 -19.14 24.92 -31.63
CA PRO A 166 -19.50 24.83 -30.22
C PRO A 166 -21.02 24.89 -29.96
N ALA A 167 -21.77 25.55 -30.85
CA ALA A 167 -23.23 25.53 -30.87
C ALA A 167 -23.84 24.13 -31.04
N TYR A 168 -23.39 23.34 -32.02
CA TYR A 168 -23.86 21.96 -32.25
C TYR A 168 -23.54 21.02 -31.08
N ARG A 169 -22.35 21.16 -30.48
CA ARG A 169 -21.97 20.38 -29.29
C ARG A 169 -22.86 20.71 -28.09
N ARG A 170 -23.08 22.02 -27.84
CA ARG A 170 -23.98 22.46 -26.76
C ARG A 170 -25.42 22.01 -27.01
N ALA A 171 -25.90 22.08 -28.25
CA ALA A 171 -27.23 21.58 -28.61
C ALA A 171 -27.33 20.06 -28.34
N LEU A 172 -26.33 19.27 -28.75
CA LEU A 172 -26.29 17.83 -28.49
C LEU A 172 -26.27 17.53 -26.99
N ALA A 173 -25.43 18.21 -26.22
CA ALA A 173 -25.36 18.04 -24.77
C ALA A 173 -26.70 18.36 -24.08
N THR A 174 -27.37 19.42 -24.54
CA THR A 174 -28.66 19.86 -24.02
C THR A 174 -29.74 18.84 -24.33
N GLU A 175 -29.89 18.44 -25.59
CA GLU A 175 -30.90 17.46 -25.99
C GLU A 175 -30.67 16.09 -25.35
N ALA A 176 -29.42 15.62 -25.28
CA ALA A 176 -29.08 14.39 -24.57
C ALA A 176 -29.41 14.47 -23.07
N GLY A 177 -29.17 15.63 -22.45
CA GLY A 177 -29.51 15.90 -21.05
C GLY A 177 -31.02 15.90 -20.79
N VAL A 178 -31.79 16.59 -21.64
CA VAL A 178 -33.26 16.62 -21.58
C VAL A 178 -33.83 15.21 -21.74
N LEU A 179 -33.35 14.46 -22.74
CA LEU A 179 -33.82 13.11 -23.00
C LEU A 179 -33.46 12.16 -21.84
N ARG A 180 -32.30 12.33 -21.22
CA ARG A 180 -31.89 11.56 -20.04
C ARG A 180 -32.83 11.82 -18.86
N ALA A 181 -33.21 13.06 -18.62
CA ALA A 181 -34.17 13.41 -17.57
C ALA A 181 -35.56 12.79 -17.85
N ARG A 182 -36.02 12.82 -19.10
CA ARG A 182 -37.30 12.21 -19.50
C ARG A 182 -37.28 10.70 -19.32
N VAL A 183 -36.23 10.01 -19.78
CA VAL A 183 -36.06 8.56 -19.58
C VAL A 183 -35.99 8.19 -18.11
N ALA A 184 -35.35 9.02 -17.28
CA ALA A 184 -35.26 8.77 -15.84
C ALA A 184 -36.62 8.91 -15.13
N ALA A 185 -37.43 9.89 -15.52
CA ALA A 185 -38.76 10.13 -14.97
C ALA A 185 -39.82 9.12 -15.44
N ASP A 186 -39.55 8.42 -16.54
CA ASP A 186 -40.50 7.50 -17.14
C ASP A 186 -40.55 6.15 -16.41
N THR A 187 -41.67 5.85 -15.76
CA THR A 187 -41.87 4.59 -15.03
C THR A 187 -42.31 3.44 -15.93
N THR A 188 -42.67 3.70 -17.18
CA THR A 188 -43.13 2.67 -18.14
C THR A 188 -41.98 1.90 -18.78
N ILE A 189 -40.76 2.44 -18.71
CA ILE A 189 -39.55 1.79 -19.21
C ILE A 189 -39.01 0.85 -18.14
N ASP A 190 -38.74 -0.39 -18.52
CA ASP A 190 -38.09 -1.39 -17.70
C ASP A 190 -36.69 -0.93 -17.24
N PHE A 191 -36.18 -1.54 -16.17
CA PHE A 191 -34.89 -1.14 -15.62
C PHE A 191 -33.74 -1.31 -16.62
N ASN A 192 -33.71 -2.42 -17.36
CA ASN A 192 -32.63 -2.71 -18.31
C ASN A 192 -32.66 -1.73 -19.49
N GLY A 193 -33.85 -1.50 -20.09
CA GLY A 193 -34.03 -0.51 -21.13
C GLY A 193 -33.62 0.90 -20.69
N ARG A 194 -33.92 1.27 -19.44
CA ARG A 194 -33.49 2.56 -18.86
C ARG A 194 -31.97 2.66 -18.73
N VAL A 195 -31.30 1.61 -18.27
CA VAL A 195 -29.84 1.57 -18.13
C VAL A 195 -29.16 1.71 -19.51
N GLU A 196 -29.65 1.00 -20.52
CA GLU A 196 -29.12 1.07 -21.88
C GLU A 196 -29.34 2.45 -22.52
N ALA A 197 -30.53 3.02 -22.35
CA ALA A 197 -30.83 4.37 -22.81
C ALA A 197 -29.90 5.39 -22.15
N VAL A 198 -29.79 5.39 -20.82
CA VAL A 198 -28.91 6.32 -20.09
C VAL A 198 -27.44 6.12 -20.48
N ARG A 199 -26.97 4.88 -20.68
CA ARG A 199 -25.60 4.61 -21.15
C ARG A 199 -25.37 5.19 -22.55
N THR A 200 -26.34 5.06 -23.45
CA THR A 200 -26.25 5.61 -24.80
C THR A 200 -26.26 7.14 -24.79
N LEU A 201 -27.11 7.75 -23.97
CA LEU A 201 -27.14 9.21 -23.78
C LEU A 201 -25.86 9.75 -23.15
N LYS A 202 -25.24 8.99 -22.22
CA LYS A 202 -23.92 9.33 -21.67
C LYS A 202 -22.85 9.36 -22.77
N ARG A 203 -22.86 8.40 -23.71
CA ARG A 203 -21.94 8.38 -24.86
C ARG A 203 -22.12 9.62 -25.75
N LEU A 204 -23.36 10.06 -25.96
CA LEU A 204 -23.63 11.32 -26.68
C LEU A 204 -23.09 12.55 -25.94
N GLN A 205 -23.21 12.58 -24.61
CA GLN A 205 -22.62 13.64 -23.79
C GLN A 205 -21.09 13.67 -23.91
N LEU A 206 -20.43 12.49 -23.91
CA LEU A 206 -18.98 12.40 -24.15
C LEU A 206 -18.57 12.97 -25.51
N LEU A 207 -19.34 12.70 -26.58
CA LEU A 207 -19.08 13.30 -27.90
C LEU A 207 -19.22 14.82 -27.88
N ALA A 208 -20.20 15.34 -27.15
CA ALA A 208 -20.42 16.78 -27.02
C ALA A 208 -19.31 17.49 -26.21
N GLU A 209 -18.80 16.84 -25.16
CA GLU A 209 -17.78 17.38 -24.27
C GLU A 209 -16.36 17.24 -24.83
N ARG A 210 -16.14 16.38 -25.83
CA ARG A 210 -14.86 16.28 -26.52
C ARG A 210 -14.46 17.65 -27.04
N ILE A 211 -13.43 18.24 -26.46
CA ILE A 211 -12.78 19.42 -27.03
C ILE A 211 -12.14 18.92 -28.33
N PRO A 212 -12.33 19.59 -29.48
CA PRO A 212 -11.51 19.31 -30.65
C PRO A 212 -10.09 19.75 -30.28
N ASP A 213 -9.31 18.84 -29.68
CA ASP A 213 -7.96 19.16 -29.26
C ASP A 213 -7.16 19.62 -30.48
N ALA A 214 -6.41 20.68 -30.22
CA ALA A 214 -5.46 21.31 -31.11
C ALA A 214 -4.73 20.26 -31.95
N VAL A 215 -4.90 20.37 -33.27
CA VAL A 215 -4.06 19.69 -34.25
C VAL A 215 -2.61 19.78 -33.76
N PRO A 216 -1.90 18.67 -33.55
CA PRO A 216 -0.47 18.72 -33.27
C PRO A 216 0.17 19.48 -34.41
N SER A 217 0.81 20.61 -34.12
CA SER A 217 1.48 21.47 -35.09
C SER A 217 2.66 20.80 -35.82
N GLU A 218 2.90 19.51 -35.58
CA GLU A 218 3.90 18.70 -36.27
C GLU A 218 3.64 18.55 -37.77
N SER A 219 2.40 18.73 -38.24
CA SER A 219 2.08 18.72 -39.68
C SER A 219 2.30 20.06 -40.40
N ARG A 220 2.69 21.15 -39.69
CA ARG A 220 3.09 22.42 -40.34
C ARG A 220 4.60 22.55 -40.61
N LEU A 221 5.43 21.66 -40.05
CA LEU A 221 6.88 21.66 -40.30
C LEU A 221 7.33 20.68 -41.40
N ALA A 222 6.41 19.87 -41.95
CA ALA A 222 6.70 18.97 -43.07
C ALA A 222 6.32 19.56 -44.46
N MET A 223 5.92 20.85 -44.49
CA MET A 223 5.55 21.60 -45.70
C MET A 223 6.31 22.93 -45.83
N GLN A 224 7.54 23.00 -45.29
CA GLN A 224 8.52 24.02 -45.64
C GLN A 224 9.79 23.36 -46.18
#